data_AF-A0A1M4I8D3-F1
#
_entry.id   AF-A0A1M4I8D3-F1
#
_cell.length_a   1.000
_cell.length_b   1.000
_cell.length_c   1.000
_cell.angle_alpha   90.00
_cell.angle_beta   90.00
_cell.angle_gamma   90.00
#
_symmetry.space_group_name_H-M   'P 1'
#
loop_
_entity.id
_entity.type
_entity.pdbx_description
1 polymer ?
#
loop_
_entity_poly.entity_id
_entity_poly.type
_entity_poly.pdbx_seq_one_letter_code
_entity_poly.pdbx_strand_id
1 'polypeptide(L)' 'MINYRVEDLHALVEALRKEGCNVLDRVDDAEYGKFARVIGPEGNKVELWQPPAGQ' A
#
# COMPACT_ATOMS: atom_id res chain seq x y z
N MET A 1 2.91 -9.96 9.43
CA MET A 1 2.96 -9.10 8.23
C MET A 1 1.77 -9.49 7.38
N ILE A 2 0.87 -8.55 7.12
CA ILE A 2 -0.39 -8.78 6.39
C ILE A 2 -0.24 -8.14 5.02
N ASN A 3 -0.70 -8.83 3.97
CA ASN A 3 -0.76 -8.29 2.61
C ASN A 3 -2.23 -8.15 2.19
N TYR A 4 -2.61 -6.96 1.74
CA TYR A 4 -3.94 -6.69 1.19
C TYR A 4 -3.85 -6.39 -0.30
N ARG A 5 -4.69 -7.07 -1.09
CA ARG A 5 -4.93 -6.70 -2.48
C ARG A 5 -5.83 -5.47 -2.52
N VAL A 6 -5.46 -4.47 -3.31
CA VAL A 6 -6.19 -3.20 -3.45
C VAL A 6 -6.39 -2.87 -4.93
N GLU A 7 -7.48 -2.17 -5.25
CA GLU A 7 -7.79 -1.80 -6.64
C GLU A 7 -7.01 -0.57 -7.10
N ASP A 8 -6.93 0.46 -6.24
CA ASP A 8 -6.17 1.68 -6.48
C ASP A 8 -5.23 1.97 -5.30
N LEU A 9 -3.96 1.63 -5.46
CA LEU A 9 -2.94 1.81 -4.45
C LEU A 9 -2.64 3.29 -4.21
N HIS A 10 -2.66 4.12 -5.26
CA HIS A 10 -2.31 5.52 -5.14
C HIS A 10 -3.38 6.27 -4.35
N ALA A 11 -4.65 6.09 -4.72
CA ALA A 11 -5.76 6.69 -3.99
C ALA A 11 -5.80 6.24 -2.52
N LEU A 12 -5.54 4.97 -2.24
CA LEU A 12 -5.49 4.45 -0.88
C LEU A 12 -4.32 5.02 -0.07
N VAL A 13 -3.12 5.10 -0.67
CA VAL A 13 -1.94 5.70 -0.03
C VAL A 13 -2.20 7.17 0.31
N GLU A 14 -2.81 7.93 -0.60
CA GLU A 14 -3.17 9.33 -0.35
C GLU A 14 -4.18 9.47 0.79
N ALA A 15 -5.23 8.64 0.80
CA ALA A 15 -6.22 8.61 1.87
C ALA A 15 -5.57 8.27 3.23
N LEU A 16 -4.72 7.25 3.28
CA LEU A 16 -4.00 6.86 4.49
C LEU A 16 -3.08 7.95 5.02
N ARG A 17 -2.34 8.63 4.13
CA ARG A 17 -1.50 9.78 4.51
C ARG A 17 -2.33 10.93 5.07
N LYS A 18 -3.50 11.21 4.48
CA LYS A 18 -4.42 12.25 4.95
C LYS A 18 -4.98 11.94 6.34
N GLU A 19 -5.23 10.67 6.64
CA GLU A 19 -5.65 10.20 7.96
C GLU A 19 -4.50 10.15 8.98
N GLY A 20 -3.27 10.53 8.60
CA GLY A 20 -2.10 10.53 9.47
C GLY A 20 -1.45 9.16 9.68
N CYS A 21 -1.76 8.17 8.83
CA CYS A 21 -1.09 6.88 8.86
C CYS A 21 0.36 7.01 8.37
N ASN A 22 1.27 6.23 8.98
CA ASN A 22 2.67 6.19 8.57
C ASN A 22 2.84 5.30 7.33
N VAL A 23 2.64 5.89 6.16
CA VAL A 23 2.89 5.22 4.87
C VAL A 23 4.34 5.44 4.46
N LEU A 24 5.06 4.37 4.13
CA LEU A 24 6.42 4.49 3.62
C LEU A 24 6.41 5.21 2.27
N ASP A 25 7.37 6.10 2.06
CA ASP A 25 7.33 7.01 0.92
C ASP A 25 7.51 6.32 -0.44
N ARG A 26 8.02 5.10 -0.41
CA ARG A 26 8.31 4.29 -1.58
C ARG A 26 7.13 3.39 -1.94
N VAL A 27 6.56 3.65 -3.11
CA VAL A 27 5.76 2.67 -3.85
C VAL A 27 6.71 1.94 -4.81
N ASP A 28 6.75 0.61 -4.73
CA ASP A 28 7.48 -0.20 -5.70
C ASP A 28 6.54 -0.58 -6.85
N ASP A 29 6.92 -0.22 -8.06
CA ASP A 29 6.21 -0.60 -9.30
C ASP A 29 6.98 -1.76 -9.94
N ALA A 30 6.32 -2.89 -10.11
CA ALA A 30 6.91 -4.11 -10.65
C ALA A 30 5.97 -4.75 -11.68
N GLU A 31 6.49 -5.70 -12.46
CA GLU A 31 5.73 -6.41 -13.50
C GLU A 31 4.51 -7.15 -12.94
N TYR A 32 4.56 -7.53 -11.66
CA TYR A 32 3.50 -8.21 -10.93
C TYR A 32 2.60 -7.25 -10.12
N GLY A 33 2.72 -5.94 -10.34
CA GLY A 33 1.86 -4.91 -9.74
C GLY A 33 2.62 -3.91 -8.87
N LYS A 34 1.86 -3.06 -8.17
CA LYS A 34 2.38 -1.98 -7.33
C LYS A 34 2.30 -2.35 -5.86
N PHE A 35 3.28 -1.92 -5.08
CA PHE A 35 3.39 -2.23 -3.65
C PHE A 35 3.62 -0.99 -2.82
N ALA A 36 2.86 -0.85 -1.74
CA ALA A 36 3.14 0.14 -0.69
C ALA A 36 3.20 -0.56 0.66
N ARG A 37 3.91 0.04 1.62
CA ARG A 37 3.91 -0.44 3.01
C ARG A 37 3.44 0.64 3.95
N VAL A 38 2.67 0.23 4.94
CA VAL A 38 2.09 1.08 5.97
C VAL A 38 2.50 0.51 7.32
N ILE A 39 2.88 1.39 8.24
CA ILE A 39 3.16 1.05 9.63
C ILE A 39 1.93 1.46 10.44
N GLY A 40 1.26 0.47 11.02
CA GLY A 40 0.14 0.69 11.92
C GLY A 40 0.59 1.30 13.26
N PRO A 41 -0.36 1.75 14.10
CA PRO A 41 -0.07 2.43 15.37
C PRO A 41 0.72 1.55 16.36
N GLU A 42 0.57 0.22 16.26
CA GLU A 42 1.29 -0.76 17.09
C GLU A 42 2.68 -1.13 16.53
N GLY A 43 3.12 -0.49 15.45
CA GLY A 43 4.37 -0.84 14.75
C GLY A 43 4.24 -2.01 13.78
N ASN A 44 3.03 -2.55 13.61
CA ASN A 44 2.74 -3.63 12.68
C ASN A 44 2.90 -3.16 11.22
N LYS A 45 3.63 -3.93 10.41
CA LYS A 45 3.78 -3.65 8.98
C LYS A 45 2.68 -4.33 8.17
N VAL A 46 1.96 -3.51 7.40
CA VAL A 46 0.96 -3.91 6.42
C VAL A 46 1.52 -3.61 5.03
N GLU A 47 1.39 -4.57 4.13
CA GLU A 47 1.72 -4.40 2.71
C GLU A 47 0.43 -4.30 1.92
N LEU A 48 0.40 -3.35 0.99
CA LEU A 48 -0.71 -3.10 0.08
C LEU A 48 -0.20 -3.44 -1.32
N TRP A 49 -0.92 -4.28 -2.03
CA TRP A 49 -0.58 -4.72 -3.37
C TRP A 49 -1.71 -4.43 -4.35
N GLN A 50 -1.41 -3.67 -5.41
CA GLN A 50 -2.32 -3.50 -6.53
C GLN A 50 -1.82 -4.36 -7.71
N PRO A 51 -2.61 -5.33 -8.18
CA PRO A 51 -2.22 -6.15 -9.32
C PRO A 51 -2.17 -5.30 -10.61
N PRO A 52 -1.46 -5.77 -11.64
CA PRO A 52 -1.57 -5.19 -12.97
C PRO A 52 -3.01 -5.30 -13.49
N ALA A 53 -3.38 -4.39 -14.37
CA ALA A 53 -4.72 -4.40 -14.97
C ALA A 53 -4.97 -5.74 -15.70
N GLY A 54 -6.10 -6.39 -15.40
CA GLY A 54 -6.52 -7.63 -16.04
C GLY A 54 -6.23 -8.94 -15.29
N GLN A 55 -5.86 -8.87 -14.00
CA GLN A 55 -5.66 -10.03 -13.10
C GLN A 55 -6.71 -10.10 -11.98
#